data_AF-A0A6P8NZ88-F1
#
_entry.id   AF-A0A6P8NZ88-F1
#
_cell.length_a   1.000
_cell.length_b   1.000
_cell.length_c   1.000
_cell.angle_alpha   90.00
_cell.angle_beta   90.00
_cell.angle_gamma   90.00
#
_symmetry.space_group_name_H-M   'P 1'
#
loop_
_entity.id
_entity.type
_entity.pdbx_description
1 polymer ?
#
loop_
_entity_poly.entity_id
_entity_poly.type
_entity_poly.pdbx_seq_one_letter_code
_entity_poly.pdbx_strand_id
1 'polypeptide(L)'
;MTTDEKVTTAEEILSDKLSDIADTNNIIISNNTKKVKAKKEKSFEQQIPKGKPKSGRIWKEQKKRFSSIVKTRGIRLSFDKKQKLRDDLKHVKEMSRAIKAEKQAEKEAKKERRRANLKRTKENEKKGEVVQVITNTAKLKKIKKKHLRMIQKRDTLNL
;
A
#
# COMPACT_ATOMS: atom_id res chain seq x y z
N MET A 1 -38.97 28.24 -30.41
CA MET A 1 -38.77 27.66 -29.07
C MET A 1 -37.36 27.12 -29.01
N THR A 2 -36.39 27.97 -28.66
CA THR A 2 -34.99 27.56 -28.46
C THR A 2 -34.85 27.02 -27.04
N THR A 3 -34.54 25.74 -26.91
CA THR A 3 -34.24 25.12 -25.61
C THR A 3 -32.79 25.36 -25.30
N ASP A 4 -32.51 26.31 -24.40
CA ASP A 4 -31.17 26.52 -23.86
C ASP A 4 -30.78 25.30 -23.02
N GLU A 5 -29.92 24.46 -23.57
CA GLU A 5 -29.29 23.37 -22.84
C GLU A 5 -28.32 23.99 -21.82
N LYS A 6 -28.71 23.97 -20.55
CA LYS A 6 -27.82 24.38 -19.46
C LYS A 6 -26.63 23.43 -19.38
N VAL A 7 -25.49 23.87 -19.93
CA VAL A 7 -24.21 23.22 -19.76
C VAL A 7 -23.72 23.52 -18.35
N THR A 8 -23.79 22.55 -17.46
CA THR A 8 -23.26 22.67 -16.10
C THR A 8 -21.73 22.77 -16.16
N THR A 9 -21.20 23.93 -15.81
CA THR A 9 -19.76 24.17 -15.74
C THR A 9 -19.16 23.58 -14.47
N ALA A 10 -17.87 23.22 -14.50
CA ALA A 10 -17.18 22.66 -13.34
C ALA A 10 -17.21 23.56 -12.09
N GLU A 11 -17.38 24.87 -12.30
CA GLU A 11 -17.53 25.88 -11.24
C GLU A 11 -18.87 25.79 -10.50
N GLU A 12 -19.96 25.46 -11.20
CA GLU A 12 -21.27 25.24 -10.57
C GLU A 12 -21.24 24.00 -9.67
N ILE A 13 -20.62 22.92 -10.13
CA ILE A 13 -20.46 21.68 -9.33
C ILE A 13 -19.63 21.95 -8.06
N LEU A 14 -18.58 22.77 -8.17
CA LEU A 14 -17.75 23.12 -7.02
C LEU A 14 -18.51 24.01 -6.03
N SER A 15 -19.33 24.94 -6.54
CA SER A 15 -20.16 25.83 -5.73
C SER A 15 -21.25 25.07 -4.97
N ASP A 16 -21.92 24.11 -5.64
CA ASP A 16 -22.92 23.24 -5.02
C ASP A 16 -22.28 22.40 -3.90
N LYS A 17 -21.10 21.83 -4.14
CA LYS A 17 -20.33 21.09 -3.10
C LYS A 17 -19.98 21.97 -1.89
N LEU A 18 -19.60 23.22 -2.11
CA LEU A 18 -19.28 24.16 -1.02
C LEU A 18 -20.54 24.55 -0.23
N SER A 19 -21.69 24.70 -0.89
CA SER A 19 -22.97 24.97 -0.25
C SER A 19 -23.42 23.80 0.65
N ASP A 20 -23.30 22.56 0.17
CA ASP A 20 -23.60 21.35 0.95
C ASP A 20 -22.71 21.24 2.22
N ILE A 21 -21.44 21.65 2.11
CA ILE A 21 -20.50 21.68 3.24
C ILE A 21 -20.86 22.80 4.23
N ALA A 22 -21.29 23.97 3.75
CA ALA A 22 -21.72 25.07 4.61
C ALA A 22 -23.02 24.72 5.37
N ASP A 23 -23.97 24.07 4.70
CA ASP A 23 -25.23 23.65 5.31
C ASP A 23 -25.03 22.54 6.35
N THR A 24 -24.14 21.58 6.07
CA THR A 24 -23.77 20.54 7.05
C THR A 24 -23.06 21.13 8.27
N ASN A 25 -22.19 22.13 8.08
CA ASN A 25 -21.53 22.83 9.18
C ASN A 25 -22.53 23.65 10.01
N ASN A 26 -23.48 24.34 9.38
CA ASN A 26 -24.54 25.07 10.08
C ASN A 26 -25.47 24.14 10.88
N ILE A 27 -25.82 22.97 10.34
CA ILE A 27 -26.58 21.94 11.06
C ILE A 27 -25.79 21.39 12.27
N ILE A 28 -24.47 21.20 12.13
CA ILE A 28 -23.61 20.78 13.25
C ILE A 28 -23.53 21.87 14.32
N ILE A 29 -23.44 23.14 13.94
CA ILE A 29 -23.43 24.30 14.86
C ILE A 29 -24.78 24.44 15.57
N SER A 30 -25.91 24.33 14.87
CA SER A 30 -27.26 24.42 15.46
C SER A 30 -27.57 23.27 16.42
N ASN A 31 -26.99 22.09 16.20
CA ASN A 31 -27.14 20.94 17.09
C ASN A 31 -26.26 21.04 18.36
N ASN A 32 -25.22 21.89 18.34
CA ASN A 32 -24.32 22.14 19.47
C ASN A 32 -24.83 23.24 20.43
N THR A 33 -25.82 24.05 20.06
CA THR A 33 -26.32 25.17 20.89
C THR A 33 -27.38 24.75 21.92
N LYS A 34 -27.83 23.49 21.94
CA LYS A 34 -28.73 22.98 23.00
C LYS A 34 -27.99 22.12 24.02
N LYS A 35 -27.91 22.67 25.24
CA LYS A 35 -27.41 22.12 26.53
C LYS A 35 -25.93 22.40 26.86
N VAL A 36 -25.63 23.66 27.19
CA VAL A 36 -24.59 23.96 28.18
C VAL A 36 -25.06 23.41 29.53
N LYS A 37 -24.69 22.17 29.86
CA LYS A 37 -24.83 21.65 31.22
C LYS A 37 -23.92 22.47 32.14
N ALA A 38 -24.48 23.06 33.18
CA ALA A 38 -23.71 23.68 34.25
C ALA A 38 -22.59 22.73 34.71
N LYS A 39 -21.34 23.22 34.71
CA LYS A 39 -20.19 22.43 35.18
C LYS A 39 -20.40 22.16 36.67
N LYS A 40 -20.67 20.90 37.02
CA LYS A 40 -20.75 20.47 38.42
C LYS A 40 -19.41 20.80 39.09
N GLU A 41 -19.47 21.54 40.18
CA GLU A 41 -18.29 21.91 40.96
C GLU A 41 -17.51 20.65 41.35
N LYS A 42 -16.18 20.71 41.19
CA LYS A 42 -15.29 19.61 41.54
C LYS A 42 -15.43 19.34 43.04
N SER A 43 -15.58 18.07 43.44
CA SER A 43 -15.66 17.71 44.85
C SER A 43 -14.42 18.22 45.60
N PHE A 44 -14.55 18.56 46.88
CA PHE A 44 -13.46 19.09 47.70
C PHE A 44 -12.14 18.28 47.57
N GLU A 45 -12.23 16.94 47.51
CA GLU A 45 -11.09 16.03 47.26
C GLU A 45 -10.35 16.24 45.93
N GLN A 46 -11.04 16.72 44.88
CA GLN A 46 -10.47 16.98 43.56
C GLN A 46 -9.81 18.36 43.46
N GLN A 47 -10.13 19.26 44.40
CA GLN A 47 -9.55 20.59 44.48
C GLN A 47 -8.20 20.57 45.21
N ILE A 48 -7.97 19.57 46.07
CA ILE A 48 -6.70 19.38 46.79
C ILE A 48 -5.58 18.97 45.81
N PRO A 49 -4.52 19.79 45.65
CA PRO A 49 -3.38 19.45 44.81
C PRO A 49 -2.64 18.23 45.37
N LYS A 50 -2.30 17.26 44.52
CA LYS A 50 -1.50 16.11 44.92
C LYS A 50 -0.01 16.46 44.97
N GLY A 51 0.68 16.01 46.01
CA GLY A 51 2.12 16.17 46.15
C GLY A 51 2.90 15.44 45.04
N LYS A 52 4.04 16.01 44.64
CA LYS A 52 4.97 15.40 43.68
C LYS A 52 5.97 14.50 44.44
N PRO A 53 6.29 13.29 43.94
CA PRO A 53 7.32 12.45 44.56
C PRO A 53 8.70 13.10 44.44
N LYS A 54 9.57 12.89 45.44
CA LYS A 54 10.93 13.46 45.50
C LYS A 54 11.80 13.12 44.27
N SER A 55 11.58 11.94 43.67
CA SER A 55 12.29 11.48 42.46
C SER A 55 11.75 12.07 41.14
N GLY A 56 10.66 12.84 41.17
CA GLY A 56 10.00 13.37 39.97
C GLY A 56 9.32 12.32 39.07
N ARG A 57 9.60 11.03 39.26
CA ARG A 57 9.06 9.93 38.44
C ARG A 57 7.85 9.27 39.11
N ILE A 58 6.69 9.39 38.47
CA ILE A 58 5.45 8.73 38.90
C ILE A 58 5.38 7.36 38.19
N TRP A 59 5.61 6.28 38.93
CA TRP A 59 5.61 4.92 38.35
C TRP A 59 4.22 4.28 38.22
N LYS A 60 3.20 4.85 38.88
CA LYS A 60 1.79 4.41 38.85
C LYS A 60 0.89 5.53 38.34
N GLU A 61 0.17 5.26 37.26
CA GLU A 61 -0.86 6.18 36.77
C GLU A 61 -2.05 6.25 37.74
N GLN A 62 -2.65 7.44 37.85
CA GLN A 62 -3.82 7.64 38.70
C GLN A 62 -5.02 6.89 38.11
N LYS A 63 -5.49 5.87 38.83
CA LYS A 63 -6.68 5.11 38.44
C LYS A 63 -7.92 6.01 38.51
N LYS A 64 -8.65 6.13 37.39
CA LYS A 64 -9.97 6.78 37.38
C LYS A 64 -11.02 5.82 37.96
N ARG A 65 -12.02 6.36 38.66
CA ARG A 65 -13.15 5.55 39.17
C ARG A 65 -13.91 4.95 37.97
N PHE A 66 -14.40 3.71 38.08
CA PHE A 66 -15.18 3.07 37.00
C PHE A 66 -16.44 3.87 36.61
N SER A 67 -16.98 4.71 37.50
CA SER A 67 -18.09 5.62 37.23
C SER A 67 -17.73 6.78 36.28
N SER A 68 -16.44 7.05 36.05
CA SER A 68 -15.97 8.02 35.05
C SER A 68 -16.02 7.49 33.61
N ILE A 69 -16.15 6.17 33.44
CA ILE A 69 -16.36 5.56 32.13
C ILE A 69 -17.81 5.85 31.73
N VAL A 70 -17.97 6.73 30.74
CA VAL A 70 -19.26 6.98 30.12
C VAL A 70 -19.63 5.73 29.33
N LYS A 71 -20.52 4.91 29.89
CA LYS A 71 -21.12 3.75 29.23
C LYS A 71 -22.18 4.21 28.23
N THR A 72 -21.81 5.04 27.25
CA THR A 72 -22.69 5.33 26.13
C THR A 72 -22.97 4.01 25.41
N ARG A 73 -24.24 3.72 25.09
CA ARG A 73 -24.55 2.67 24.10
C ARG A 73 -23.83 3.10 22.83
N GLY A 74 -22.70 2.47 22.51
CA GLY A 74 -21.81 2.89 21.42
C GLY A 74 -22.61 3.20 20.15
N ILE A 75 -22.16 4.18 19.35
CA ILE A 75 -22.84 4.61 18.13
C ILE A 75 -23.07 3.37 17.26
N ARG A 76 -24.29 2.85 17.28
CA ARG A 76 -24.68 1.73 16.42
C ARG A 76 -24.97 2.33 15.06
N LEU A 77 -24.10 2.04 14.10
CA LEU A 77 -24.38 2.34 12.70
C LEU A 77 -25.68 1.63 12.29
N SER A 78 -26.53 2.34 11.56
CA SER A 78 -27.70 1.74 10.90
C SER A 78 -27.27 0.66 9.91
N PHE A 79 -28.18 -0.23 9.57
CA PHE A 79 -27.92 -1.31 8.62
C PHE A 79 -27.42 -0.77 7.28
N ASP A 80 -28.05 0.27 6.75
CA ASP A 80 -27.68 0.88 5.46
C ASP A 80 -26.25 1.43 5.47
N LYS A 81 -25.84 2.06 6.57
CA LYS A 81 -24.46 2.55 6.74
C LYS A 81 -23.45 1.41 6.76
N LYS A 82 -23.81 0.26 7.36
CA LYS A 82 -22.96 -0.93 7.34
C LYS A 82 -22.90 -1.55 5.95
N GLN A 83 -24.00 -1.56 5.21
CA GLN A 83 -24.05 -2.09 3.86
C GLN A 83 -23.17 -1.27 2.93
N LYS A 84 -23.34 0.07 2.93
CA LYS A 84 -22.47 0.99 2.19
C LYS A 84 -20.99 0.77 2.49
N LEU A 85 -20.63 0.67 3.78
CA LEU A 85 -19.24 0.41 4.18
C LEU A 85 -18.70 -0.93 3.63
N ARG A 86 -19.54 -1.98 3.58
CA ARG A 86 -19.14 -3.27 3.02
C ARG A 86 -18.90 -3.17 1.51
N ASP A 87 -19.76 -2.45 0.80
CA ASP A 87 -19.66 -2.26 -0.64
C ASP A 87 -18.43 -1.41 -1.00
N ASP A 88 -18.17 -0.32 -0.26
CA ASP A 88 -16.98 0.52 -0.41
C ASP A 88 -15.69 -0.29 -0.19
N LEU A 89 -15.66 -1.10 0.89
CA LEU A 89 -14.51 -1.96 1.18
C LEU A 89 -14.30 -3.05 0.12
N LYS A 90 -15.38 -3.59 -0.44
CA LYS A 90 -15.31 -4.58 -1.54
C LYS A 90 -14.70 -3.92 -2.78
N HIS A 91 -15.20 -2.75 -3.16
CA HIS A 91 -14.71 -1.99 -4.30
C HIS A 91 -13.21 -1.64 -4.17
N VAL A 92 -12.78 -1.12 -3.02
CA VAL A 92 -11.36 -0.81 -2.76
C VAL A 92 -10.48 -2.06 -2.86
N LYS A 93 -10.94 -3.20 -2.35
CA LYS A 93 -10.20 -4.47 -2.44
C LYS A 93 -10.07 -4.95 -3.89
N GLU A 94 -11.13 -4.84 -4.67
CA GLU A 94 -11.13 -5.21 -6.10
C GLU A 94 -10.16 -4.34 -6.89
N MET A 95 -10.20 -3.01 -6.71
CA MET A 95 -9.23 -2.10 -7.33
C MET A 95 -7.80 -2.43 -6.93
N SER A 96 -7.55 -2.67 -5.63
CA SER A 96 -6.20 -3.04 -5.16
C SER A 96 -5.70 -4.36 -5.76
N ARG A 97 -6.59 -5.34 -5.91
CA ARG A 97 -6.26 -6.63 -6.55
C ARG A 97 -5.95 -6.45 -8.03
N ALA A 98 -6.74 -5.65 -8.76
CA ALA A 98 -6.50 -5.36 -10.17
C ALA A 98 -5.12 -4.72 -10.40
N ILE A 99 -4.78 -3.69 -9.62
CA ILE A 99 -3.47 -3.01 -9.71
C ILE A 99 -2.31 -3.99 -9.41
N LYS A 100 -2.47 -4.88 -8.43
CA LYS A 100 -1.45 -5.88 -8.10
C LYS A 100 -1.30 -6.91 -9.21
N ALA A 101 -2.39 -7.37 -9.79
CA ALA A 101 -2.40 -8.34 -10.89
C ALA A 101 -1.70 -7.78 -12.12
N GLU A 102 -2.01 -6.53 -12.51
CA GLU A 102 -1.36 -5.84 -13.63
C GLU A 102 0.16 -5.73 -13.44
N LYS A 103 0.60 -5.24 -12.27
CA LYS A 103 2.03 -5.15 -11.93
C LYS A 103 2.74 -6.51 -11.93
N GLN A 104 2.03 -7.57 -11.55
CA GLN A 104 2.59 -8.91 -11.55
C GLN A 104 2.71 -9.45 -12.97
N ALA A 105 1.69 -9.28 -13.80
CA ALA A 105 1.69 -9.67 -15.21
C ALA A 105 2.82 -8.96 -15.98
N GLU A 106 3.03 -7.66 -15.76
CA GLU A 106 4.12 -6.91 -16.38
C GLU A 106 5.51 -7.49 -15.99
N LYS A 107 5.70 -7.80 -14.69
CA LYS A 107 6.95 -8.41 -14.21
C LYS A 107 7.18 -9.80 -14.79
N GLU A 108 6.13 -10.59 -14.92
CA GLU A 108 6.20 -11.94 -15.49
C GLU A 108 6.54 -11.90 -16.97
N ALA A 109 5.88 -11.03 -17.75
CA ALA A 109 6.20 -10.79 -19.15
C ALA A 109 7.65 -10.34 -19.35
N LYS A 110 8.17 -9.45 -18.49
CA LYS A 110 9.58 -9.03 -18.52
C LYS A 110 10.54 -10.17 -18.22
N LYS A 111 10.21 -11.03 -17.25
CA LYS A 111 11.02 -12.23 -16.92
C LYS A 111 11.02 -13.22 -18.08
N GLU A 112 9.87 -13.47 -18.68
CA GLU A 112 9.73 -14.36 -19.83
C GLU A 112 10.52 -13.85 -21.03
N ARG A 113 10.39 -12.57 -21.38
CA ARG A 113 11.21 -11.92 -22.42
C ARG A 113 12.70 -12.08 -22.14
N ARG A 114 13.14 -11.88 -20.90
CA ARG A 114 14.55 -12.07 -20.52
C ARG A 114 15.00 -13.52 -20.67
N ARG A 115 14.17 -14.49 -20.27
CA ARG A 115 14.47 -15.93 -20.44
C ARG A 115 14.56 -16.31 -21.92
N ALA A 116 13.63 -15.84 -22.74
CA ALA A 116 13.63 -16.07 -24.19
C ALA A 116 14.87 -15.44 -24.85
N ASN A 117 15.21 -14.21 -24.50
CA ASN A 117 16.42 -13.54 -25.00
C ASN A 117 17.68 -14.31 -24.59
N LEU A 118 17.78 -14.75 -23.32
CA LEU A 118 18.92 -15.51 -22.84
C LEU A 118 19.06 -16.86 -23.54
N LYS A 119 17.93 -17.53 -23.83
CA LYS A 119 17.91 -18.78 -24.59
C LYS A 119 18.39 -18.53 -26.02
N ARG A 120 17.89 -17.49 -26.67
CA ARG A 120 18.29 -17.09 -28.03
C ARG A 120 19.76 -16.71 -28.11
N THR A 121 20.30 -15.95 -27.15
CA THR A 121 21.73 -15.64 -27.14
C THR A 121 22.58 -16.89 -26.94
N LYS A 122 22.19 -17.82 -26.05
CA LYS A 122 22.90 -19.11 -25.91
C LYS A 122 22.88 -19.95 -27.18
N GLU A 123 21.74 -20.00 -27.88
CA GLU A 123 21.62 -20.70 -29.15
C GLU A 123 22.45 -20.04 -30.25
N ASN A 124 22.43 -18.71 -30.33
CA ASN A 124 23.25 -17.95 -31.27
C ASN A 124 24.74 -18.08 -30.96
N GLU A 125 25.13 -18.08 -29.69
CA GLU A 125 26.51 -18.31 -29.24
C GLU A 125 26.98 -19.70 -29.68
N LYS A 126 26.16 -20.75 -29.49
CA LYS A 126 26.46 -22.10 -30.00
C LYS A 126 26.55 -22.16 -31.52
N LYS A 127 25.66 -21.46 -32.24
CA LYS A 127 25.64 -21.44 -33.72
C LYS A 127 26.81 -20.65 -34.32
N GLY A 128 27.20 -19.55 -33.68
CA GLY A 128 28.31 -18.70 -34.10
C GLY A 128 29.67 -19.19 -33.62
N GLU A 129 29.71 -20.22 -32.78
CA GLU A 129 30.95 -20.79 -32.28
C GLU A 129 31.68 -21.54 -33.39
N VAL A 130 32.81 -20.98 -33.83
CA VAL A 130 33.72 -21.64 -34.77
C VAL A 130 34.73 -22.44 -33.96
N VAL A 131 34.64 -23.77 -34.07
CA VAL A 131 35.54 -24.70 -33.37
C VAL A 131 36.62 -25.25 -34.29
N GLN A 132 37.82 -25.42 -33.75
CA GLN A 132 38.88 -26.16 -34.43
C GLN A 132 38.86 -27.62 -33.95
N VAL A 133 38.61 -28.56 -34.85
CA VAL A 133 38.62 -29.99 -34.53
C VAL A 133 40.07 -30.45 -34.30
N ILE A 134 40.34 -30.96 -33.10
CA ILE A 134 41.66 -31.48 -32.74
C ILE A 134 41.67 -32.99 -32.97
N THR A 135 42.31 -33.43 -34.04
CA THR A 135 42.37 -34.86 -34.41
C THR A 135 43.34 -35.67 -33.54
N ASN A 136 44.44 -35.07 -33.07
CA ASN A 136 45.42 -35.74 -32.21
C ASN A 136 45.53 -35.07 -30.83
N THR A 137 45.04 -35.75 -29.80
CA THR A 137 44.98 -35.26 -28.42
C THR A 137 46.33 -35.28 -27.69
N ALA A 138 47.32 -36.07 -28.17
CA ALA A 138 48.65 -36.10 -27.57
C ALA A 138 49.36 -34.73 -27.68
N LYS A 139 49.00 -33.92 -28.68
CA LYS A 139 49.53 -32.56 -28.85
C LYS A 139 49.13 -31.63 -27.70
N LEU A 140 47.92 -31.74 -27.16
CA LEU A 140 47.47 -30.95 -26.01
C LEU A 140 48.31 -31.22 -24.75
N LYS A 141 48.77 -32.46 -24.58
CA LYS A 141 49.62 -32.85 -23.45
C LYS A 141 51.03 -32.23 -23.50
N LYS A 142 51.46 -31.79 -24.69
CA LYS A 142 52.76 -31.12 -24.89
C LYS A 142 52.72 -29.61 -24.65
N ILE A 143 51.52 -29.01 -24.56
CA ILE A 143 51.36 -27.57 -24.38
C ILE A 143 51.52 -27.19 -22.90
N LYS A 144 52.08 -26.00 -22.64
CA LYS A 144 52.22 -25.46 -21.28
C LYS A 144 50.84 -25.26 -20.62
N LYS A 145 50.71 -25.65 -19.34
CA LYS A 145 49.47 -25.57 -18.55
C LYS A 145 48.76 -24.21 -18.60
N LYS A 146 49.49 -23.09 -18.74
CA LYS A 146 48.90 -21.74 -18.84
C LYS A 146 48.02 -21.57 -20.09
N HIS A 147 48.42 -22.13 -21.24
CA HIS A 147 47.65 -22.03 -22.48
C HIS A 147 46.44 -22.97 -22.47
N LEU A 148 46.56 -24.13 -21.81
CA LEU A 148 45.42 -25.04 -21.61
C LEU A 148 44.28 -24.41 -20.80
N ARG A 149 44.56 -23.43 -19.93
CA ARG A 149 43.52 -22.69 -19.17
C ARG A 149 42.71 -21.74 -20.04
N MET A 150 43.24 -21.31 -21.19
CA MET A 150 42.56 -20.41 -22.12
C MET A 150 41.68 -21.17 -23.13
N ILE A 151 41.94 -22.46 -23.35
CA ILE A 151 41.21 -23.28 -24.31
C ILE A 151 39.91 -23.76 -23.67
N GLN A 152 38.78 -23.45 -24.31
CA GLN A 152 37.49 -24.06 -24.01
C GLN A 152 37.31 -25.31 -24.86
N LYS A 153 36.81 -26.39 -24.26
CA LYS A 153 36.51 -27.64 -24.98
C LYS A 153 35.03 -27.66 -25.33
N ARG A 154 34.73 -28.02 -26.57
CA ARG A 154 33.36 -28.19 -27.09
C ARG A 154 33.28 -29.54 -27.76
N ASP A 155 32.18 -30.25 -27.52
CA ASP A 155 31.93 -31.55 -28.13
C ASP A 155 31.23 -31.35 -29.47
N THR A 156 31.84 -31.85 -30.53
CA THR A 156 31.26 -31.86 -31.90
C THR A 156 30.65 -33.19 -32.28
N LEU A 157 30.74 -34.20 -31.40
CA LEU A 157 30.25 -35.58 -31.65
C LEU A 157 28.81 -35.81 -31.19
N ASN A 158 28.19 -34.84 -30.50
CA ASN A 158 26.81 -34.92 -30.04
C ASN A 158 25.84 -34.31 -31.07
N LEU A 159 25.79 -34.90 -32.26
CA LEU A 159 24.71 -34.67 -33.23
C LEU A 159 23.68 -35.78 -33.10
#